data_AF-A0A381SGX8-F1
#
_entry.id   AF-A0A381SGX8-F1
#
_cell.length_a   1.000
_cell.length_b   1.000
_cell.length_c   1.000
_cell.angle_alpha   90.00
_cell.angle_beta   90.00
_cell.angle_gamma   90.00
#
_symmetry.space_group_name_H-M   'P 1'
#
loop_
_entity.id
_entity.type
_entity.pdbx_description
1 polymer ?
#
loop_
_entity_poly.entity_id
_entity_poly.type
_entity_poly.pdbx_seq_one_letter_code
_entity_poly.pdbx_strand_id
1 'polypeptide(L)'
;MKKLLVVIIFIIPNSLVAQSIKPFTDYSIEELFTDEKAQHHVLEGCISLYSAITELTRKKYPELANAFYEIANTLYPYGIISLSKTKKISYEEAEKIFFTNVN
;
A
#
# COMPACT_ATOMS: atom_id res chain seq x y z
N MET A 1 9.25 34.01 20.52
CA MET A 1 7.94 33.31 20.44
C MET A 1 7.62 32.72 19.06
N LYS A 2 8.05 33.29 17.92
CA LYS A 2 7.84 32.66 16.59
C LYS A 2 8.75 31.47 16.28
N LYS A 3 9.95 31.41 16.86
CA LYS A 3 10.91 30.30 16.62
C LYS A 3 10.59 29.00 17.38
N LEU A 4 9.82 29.08 18.47
CA LEU A 4 9.43 27.90 19.27
C LEU A 4 8.26 27.13 18.64
N LEU A 5 7.34 27.84 17.96
CA LEU A 5 6.20 27.25 17.25
C LEU A 5 6.62 26.34 16.08
N VAL A 6 7.72 26.68 15.39
CA VAL A 6 8.23 25.88 14.26
C VAL A 6 8.77 24.52 14.72
N VAL A 7 9.36 24.47 15.93
CA VAL A 7 9.90 23.23 16.50
C VAL A 7 8.77 22.28 16.94
N ILE A 8 7.66 22.83 17.43
CA ILE A 8 6.50 22.02 17.88
C ILE A 8 5.81 21.32 16.70
N ILE A 9 5.76 21.95 15.51
CA ILE A 9 5.17 21.35 14.31
C ILE A 9 5.97 20.14 13.80
N PHE A 10 7.29 20.10 14.05
CA PHE A 10 8.15 18.96 13.68
C PHE A 10 8.14 17.81 14.70
N ILE A 11 7.65 18.04 15.93
CA ILE A 11 7.59 17.03 17.00
C ILE A 11 6.23 16.30 17.01
N ILE A 12 5.21 16.81 16.30
CA ILE A 12 4.02 16.01 16.01
C ILE A 12 4.45 15.02 14.94
N PRO A 13 4.63 13.71 15.23
CA PRO A 13 4.67 12.75 14.16
C PRO A 13 3.31 12.88 13.48
N ASN A 14 3.28 13.43 12.27
CA ASN A 14 2.26 12.99 11.33
C ASN A 14 2.52 11.50 11.21
N SER A 15 1.84 10.71 12.04
CA SER A 15 1.87 9.27 12.03
C SER A 15 1.09 8.81 10.80
N LEU A 16 1.53 9.25 9.62
CA LEU A 16 1.48 8.43 8.42
C LEU A 16 2.50 7.32 8.67
N VAL A 17 2.19 6.47 9.66
CA VAL A 17 2.85 5.19 9.85
C VAL A 17 2.34 4.38 8.68
N ALA A 18 2.99 4.55 7.53
CA ALA A 18 2.88 3.58 6.46
C ALA A 18 3.19 2.24 7.12
N GLN A 19 2.22 1.32 7.11
CA GLN A 19 2.47 -0.02 7.61
C GLN A 19 3.67 -0.56 6.83
N SER A 20 4.72 -0.97 7.55
CA SER A 20 5.86 -1.61 6.91
C SER A 20 5.35 -2.81 6.14
N ILE A 21 5.59 -2.84 4.82
CA ILE A 21 5.28 -4.00 3.99
C ILE A 21 6.00 -5.19 4.64
N LYS A 22 5.23 -6.22 5.00
CA LYS A 22 5.81 -7.44 5.57
C LYS A 22 6.78 -8.05 4.55
N PRO A 23 8.02 -8.36 4.92
CA PRO A 23 8.95 -9.03 4.02
C PRO A 23 8.35 -10.35 3.53
N PHE A 24 8.51 -10.66 2.25
CA PHE A 24 8.12 -11.97 1.70
C PHE A 24 9.05 -13.11 2.14
N THR A 25 10.08 -12.83 2.94
CA THR A 25 11.06 -13.81 3.42
C THR A 25 10.45 -14.94 4.25
N ASP A 26 9.23 -14.73 4.74
CA ASP A 26 8.48 -15.71 5.52
C ASP A 26 7.79 -16.77 4.62
N TYR A 27 7.82 -16.61 3.29
CA TYR A 27 7.20 -17.50 2.32
C TYR A 27 8.20 -18.01 1.29
N SER A 28 8.09 -19.29 0.91
CA SER A 28 8.70 -19.82 -0.30
C SER A 28 8.04 -19.25 -1.56
N ILE A 29 8.73 -19.34 -2.70
CA ILE A 29 8.17 -18.90 -3.99
C ILE A 29 6.87 -19.65 -4.29
N GLU A 30 6.84 -20.96 -4.05
CA GLU A 30 5.66 -21.79 -4.23
C GLU A 30 4.49 -21.35 -3.33
N GLU A 31 4.75 -21.01 -2.07
CA GLU A 31 3.73 -20.49 -1.15
C GLU A 31 3.17 -19.15 -1.60
N LEU A 32 4.01 -18.25 -2.12
CA LEU A 32 3.55 -16.96 -2.68
C LEU A 32 2.52 -17.14 -3.82
N PHE A 33 2.55 -18.28 -4.52
CA PHE A 33 1.61 -18.60 -5.60
C PHE A 33 0.49 -19.55 -5.21
N THR A 34 0.54 -20.21 -4.05
CA THR A 34 -0.46 -21.22 -3.67
C THR A 34 -1.24 -20.88 -2.39
N ASP A 35 -0.67 -20.10 -1.48
CA ASP A 35 -1.32 -19.70 -0.23
C ASP A 35 -2.07 -18.37 -0.39
N GLU A 36 -3.35 -18.34 -0.02
CA GLU A 36 -4.21 -17.16 -0.19
C GLU A 36 -3.74 -15.94 0.62
N LYS A 37 -3.13 -16.14 1.80
CA LYS A 37 -2.62 -15.05 2.63
C LYS A 37 -1.30 -14.52 2.08
N ALA A 38 -0.44 -15.41 1.59
CA ALA A 38 0.79 -15.06 0.92
C ALA A 38 0.50 -14.24 -0.35
N GLN A 39 -0.42 -14.71 -1.19
CA GLN A 39 -0.89 -13.98 -2.37
C GLN A 39 -1.47 -12.60 -2.02
N HIS A 40 -2.26 -12.51 -0.93
CA HIS A 40 -2.78 -11.24 -0.44
C HIS A 40 -1.68 -10.24 -0.12
N HIS A 41 -0.65 -10.68 0.62
CA HIS A 41 0.49 -9.83 0.95
C HIS A 41 1.30 -9.43 -0.28
N VAL A 42 1.41 -10.30 -1.29
CA VAL A 42 2.03 -9.93 -2.58
C VAL A 42 1.28 -8.78 -3.23
N LEU A 43 -0.06 -8.87 -3.30
CA LEU A 43 -0.89 -7.82 -3.87
C LEU A 43 -0.75 -6.50 -3.10
N GLU A 44 -0.85 -6.53 -1.76
CA GLU A 44 -0.63 -5.35 -0.90
C GLU A 44 0.75 -4.72 -1.18
N GLY A 45 1.81 -5.53 -1.18
CA GLY A 45 3.17 -5.06 -1.40
C GLY A 45 3.38 -4.42 -2.79
N CYS A 46 2.88 -5.06 -3.84
CA CYS A 46 2.96 -4.53 -5.21
C CYS A 46 2.21 -3.20 -5.35
N ILE A 47 0.98 -3.12 -4.85
CA ILE A 47 0.16 -1.90 -4.92
C ILE A 47 0.82 -0.77 -4.15
N SER A 48 1.24 -1.01 -2.91
CA SER A 48 1.93 0.00 -2.10
C SER A 48 3.22 0.50 -2.76
N LEU A 49 4.01 -0.40 -3.35
CA LEU A 49 5.24 -0.04 -4.07
C LEU A 49 4.93 0.85 -5.29
N TYR A 50 3.96 0.47 -6.12
CA TYR A 50 3.61 1.24 -7.31
C TYR A 50 3.01 2.61 -6.96
N SER A 51 2.19 2.69 -5.91
CA SER A 51 1.68 3.96 -5.37
C SER A 51 2.83 4.85 -4.87
N ALA A 52 3.80 4.30 -4.14
CA ALA A 52 4.96 5.05 -3.66
C ALA A 52 5.83 5.56 -4.82
N ILE A 53 6.10 4.73 -5.82
CA ILE A 53 6.88 5.14 -7.00
C ILE A 53 6.13 6.25 -7.75
N THR A 54 4.81 6.12 -7.93
CA THR A 54 3.96 7.16 -8.55
C THR A 54 4.21 8.51 -7.90
N GLU A 55 4.12 8.61 -6.57
CA GLU A 55 4.32 9.87 -5.85
C GLU A 55 5.76 10.38 -5.95
N LEU A 56 6.75 9.51 -5.84
CA LEU A 56 8.17 9.86 -5.94
C LEU A 56 8.53 10.41 -7.33
N THR A 57 7.93 9.88 -8.39
CA THR A 57 8.26 10.24 -9.77
C THR A 57 7.37 11.35 -10.35
N ARG A 58 6.19 11.61 -9.76
CA ARG A 58 5.14 12.52 -10.29
C ARG A 58 5.65 13.86 -10.80
N LYS A 59 6.59 14.50 -10.08
CA LYS A 59 7.09 15.84 -10.45
C LYS A 59 8.14 15.82 -11.57
N LYS A 60 9.03 14.83 -11.56
CA LYS A 60 10.21 14.79 -12.45
C LYS A 60 9.98 13.92 -13.69
N TYR A 61 9.14 12.89 -13.57
CA TYR A 61 8.85 11.90 -14.61
C TYR A 61 7.34 11.58 -14.61
N PRO A 62 6.48 12.50 -15.09
CA PRO A 62 5.03 12.35 -15.00
C PRO A 62 4.48 11.17 -15.82
N GLU A 63 5.06 10.87 -16.98
CA GLU A 63 4.64 9.71 -17.79
C GLU A 63 4.92 8.39 -17.06
N LEU A 64 6.08 8.29 -16.40
CA LEU A 64 6.44 7.13 -15.59
C LEU A 64 5.51 6.99 -14.38
N ALA A 65 5.18 8.11 -13.73
CA ALA A 65 4.23 8.12 -12.63
C ALA A 65 2.84 7.62 -13.07
N ASN A 66 2.35 8.06 -14.23
CA ASN A 66 1.08 7.58 -14.78
C ASN A 66 1.08 6.08 -15.05
N ALA A 67 2.17 5.54 -15.61
CA ALA A 67 2.27 4.10 -15.85
C ALA A 67 2.17 3.29 -14.53
N PHE A 68 2.87 3.72 -13.48
CA PHE A 68 2.77 3.06 -12.18
C PHE A 68 1.40 3.23 -11.51
N TYR A 69 0.78 4.39 -11.67
CA TYR A 69 -0.58 4.65 -11.20
C TYR A 69 -1.60 3.71 -11.87
N GLU A 70 -1.53 3.54 -13.18
CA GLU A 70 -2.39 2.63 -13.94
C GLU A 70 -2.21 1.17 -13.51
N ILE A 71 -0.97 0.74 -13.27
CA ILE A 71 -0.67 -0.61 -12.77
C ILE A 71 -1.26 -0.79 -11.36
N ALA A 72 -1.05 0.16 -10.45
CA ALA A 72 -1.58 0.10 -9.09
C ALA A 72 -3.11 -0.01 -9.10
N ASN A 73 -3.80 0.82 -9.90
CA ASN A 73 -5.26 0.78 -10.03
C ASN A 73 -5.78 -0.49 -10.69
N THR A 74 -5.02 -1.08 -11.61
CA THR A 74 -5.36 -2.39 -12.19
C THR A 74 -5.33 -3.48 -11.14
N LEU A 75 -4.35 -3.46 -10.23
CA LEU A 75 -4.20 -4.45 -9.17
C LEU A 75 -5.15 -4.22 -7.98
N TYR A 76 -5.59 -2.98 -7.76
CA TYR A 76 -6.39 -2.57 -6.60
C TYR A 76 -7.62 -3.44 -6.32
N PRO A 77 -8.49 -3.75 -7.29
CA PRO A 77 -9.66 -4.60 -7.06
C PRO A 77 -9.29 -6.02 -6.63
N TYR A 78 -8.17 -6.55 -7.12
CA TYR A 78 -7.70 -7.89 -6.75
C TYR A 78 -7.22 -7.92 -5.30
N GLY A 79 -6.57 -6.86 -4.82
CA GLY A 79 -6.22 -6.69 -3.43
C GLY A 79 -7.44 -6.71 -2.51
N ILE A 80 -8.49 -5.98 -2.88
CA ILE A 80 -9.78 -5.96 -2.14
C ILE A 80 -10.44 -7.33 -2.13
N ILE A 81 -10.55 -7.99 -3.30
CA ILE A 81 -11.15 -9.33 -3.42
C ILE A 81 -10.39 -10.34 -2.56
N SER A 82 -9.05 -10.29 -2.61
CA SER A 82 -8.17 -11.15 -1.83
C SER A 82 -8.38 -10.93 -0.32
N LEU A 83 -8.47 -9.68 0.13
CA LEU A 83 -8.74 -9.35 1.54
C LEU A 83 -10.12 -9.84 1.99
N SER A 84 -11.15 -9.59 1.18
CA SER A 84 -12.53 -9.99 1.43
C SER A 84 -12.63 -11.51 1.64
N LYS A 85 -12.00 -12.29 0.75
CA LYS A 85 -11.95 -13.76 0.86
C LYS A 85 -11.19 -14.20 2.12
N THR A 86 -10.00 -13.66 2.34
CA THR A 86 -9.13 -14.05 3.46
C THR A 86 -9.80 -13.78 4.82
N LYS A 87 -10.49 -12.64 4.95
CA LYS A 87 -11.15 -12.24 6.20
C LYS A 87 -12.63 -12.62 6.29
N LYS A 88 -13.22 -13.16 5.22
CA LYS A 88 -14.66 -13.49 5.13
C LYS A 88 -15.57 -12.29 5.44
N ILE A 89 -15.24 -11.13 4.88
CA ILE A 89 -15.96 -9.85 5.03
C ILE A 89 -16.51 -9.37 3.69
N SER A 90 -17.41 -8.38 3.69
CA SER A 90 -17.96 -7.86 2.42
C SER A 90 -16.88 -7.15 1.59
N TYR A 91 -17.12 -6.97 0.29
CA TYR A 91 -16.23 -6.21 -0.58
C TYR A 91 -16.09 -4.76 -0.10
N GLU A 92 -17.19 -4.12 0.29
CA GLU A 92 -17.24 -2.73 0.78
C GLU A 92 -16.50 -2.55 2.11
N GLU A 93 -16.56 -3.55 2.99
CA GLU A 93 -15.78 -3.59 4.22
C GLU A 93 -14.28 -3.78 3.93
N ALA A 94 -13.96 -4.70 3.02
CA ALA A 94 -12.60 -4.96 2.60
C ALA A 94 -11.97 -3.73 1.92
N GLU A 95 -12.70 -3.02 1.06
CA GLU A 95 -12.24 -1.81 0.38
C GLU A 95 -11.76 -0.74 1.37
N LYS A 96 -12.56 -0.47 2.42
CA LYS A 96 -12.21 0.51 3.45
C LYS A 96 -10.92 0.13 4.19
N ILE A 97 -10.78 -1.16 4.54
CA ILE A 97 -9.59 -1.66 5.24
C ILE A 97 -8.39 -1.61 4.30
N PHE A 98 -8.55 -2.07 3.06
CA PHE A 98 -7.50 -2.16 2.07
C PHE A 98 -6.94 -0.77 1.73
N PHE A 99 -7.81 0.24 1.55
CA PHE A 99 -7.41 1.62 1.33
C PHE A 99 -6.59 2.20 2.49
N THR A 100 -6.80 1.73 3.71
CA THR A 100 -6.00 2.13 4.87
C THR A 100 -4.63 1.45 4.92
N ASN A 101 -4.49 0.28 4.30
CA ASN A 101 -3.24 -0.50 4.32
C ASN A 101 -2.26 -0.08 3.22
N VAL A 102 -2.74 0.42 2.09
CA VAL A 102 -1.92 0.67 0.89
C VAL A 102 -1.68 2.15 0.57
N ASN A 103 -2.23 3.07 1.37
CA ASN A 103 -1.96 4.52 1.32
C ASN A 103 -1.19 4.97 2.56
#